data_AF-A0A7S1E6Z7-F1
#
_entry.id   AF-A0A7S1E6Z7-F1
#
_cell.length_a   1.000
_cell.length_b   1.000
_cell.length_c   1.000
_cell.angle_alpha   90.00
_cell.angle_beta   90.00
_cell.angle_gamma   90.00
#
_symmetry.space_group_name_H-M   'P 1'
#
loop_
_entity.id
_entity.type
_entity.pdbx_description
1 polymer ?
#
loop_
_entity_poly.entity_id
_entity_poly.type
_entity_poly.pdbx_seq_one_letter_code
_entity_poly.pdbx_strand_id
1 'polypeptide(L)'
;MILDYHTAKKIKTLIVHDCPLWSNSSIKRQLSNEDVAIVMEEFCKSGHGEWEDEGTKTRCRILWRKPEQLASDIYDWAEKKMALLDLFARSTSCIQAKMLTV
;
A
#
# COMPACT_ATOMS: atom_id res chain seq x y z
N MET A 1 -1.67 3.63 -13.35
CA MET A 1 -2.17 5.02 -13.57
C MET A 1 -2.92 5.59 -12.38
N ILE A 2 -4.07 5.04 -11.97
CA ILE A 2 -4.80 5.56 -10.78
C ILE A 2 -3.94 5.39 -9.52
N LEU A 3 -3.35 4.20 -9.35
CA LEU A 3 -2.47 3.90 -8.22
C LEU A 3 -1.26 4.84 -8.18
N ASP A 4 -0.51 4.95 -9.29
CA ASP A 4 0.70 5.79 -9.37
C ASP A 4 0.42 7.27 -9.06
N TYR A 5 -0.69 7.81 -9.57
CA TYR A 5 -1.08 9.19 -9.31
C TYR A 5 -1.37 9.43 -7.83
N HIS A 6 -2.12 8.53 -7.21
CA HIS A 6 -2.50 8.66 -5.80
C HIS A 6 -1.34 8.36 -4.86
N THR A 7 -0.44 7.44 -5.23
CA THR A 7 0.81 7.18 -4.51
C THR A 7 1.74 8.39 -4.58
N ALA A 8 1.92 9.00 -5.75
CA ALA A 8 2.75 10.20 -5.90
C ALA A 8 2.22 11.39 -5.09
N LYS A 9 0.89 11.58 -5.05
CA LYS A 9 0.23 12.66 -4.29
C LYS A 9 -0.05 12.33 -2.83
N LYS A 10 0.25 11.10 -2.40
CA LYS A 10 -0.05 10.57 -1.07
C LYS A 10 -1.53 10.66 -0.67
N ILE A 11 -2.43 10.51 -1.65
CA ILE A 11 -3.88 10.55 -1.44
C ILE A 11 -4.37 9.12 -1.17
N LYS A 12 -5.07 8.93 -0.04
CA LYS A 12 -5.58 7.63 0.41
C LYS A 12 -7.08 7.43 0.16
N THR A 13 -7.81 8.52 -0.06
CA THR A 13 -9.26 8.51 -0.28
C THR A 13 -9.53 9.16 -1.62
N LEU A 14 -10.24 8.42 -2.47
CA LEU A 14 -10.69 8.87 -3.78
C LEU A 14 -12.20 9.14 -3.69
N ILE A 15 -12.60 10.36 -4.05
CA ILE A 15 -14.00 10.71 -4.25
C ILE A 15 -14.26 10.62 -5.75
N VAL A 16 -15.19 9.76 -6.16
CA VAL A 16 -15.43 9.45 -7.58
C VAL A 16 -15.82 10.71 -8.35
N HIS A 17 -16.65 11.58 -7.78
CA HIS A 17 -17.14 12.78 -8.45
C HIS A 17 -16.13 13.94 -8.53
N ASP A 18 -15.11 13.96 -7.66
CA ASP A 18 -14.17 15.08 -7.54
C ASP A 18 -12.78 14.76 -8.10
N CYS A 19 -12.63 13.61 -8.76
CA CYS A 19 -11.32 13.18 -9.23
C CYS A 19 -10.92 13.89 -10.54
N PRO A 20 -9.79 14.62 -10.56
CA PRO A 20 -9.31 15.31 -11.75
C PRO A 20 -8.79 14.36 -12.85
N LEU A 21 -8.74 13.05 -12.59
CA LEU A 21 -8.34 12.06 -13.59
C LEU A 21 -9.42 11.81 -14.65
N TRP A 22 -10.68 12.14 -14.36
CA TRP A 22 -11.80 11.90 -15.28
C TRP A 22 -11.93 12.96 -16.37
N SER A 23 -11.41 14.17 -16.14
CA SER A 23 -11.48 15.27 -17.10
C SER A 23 -10.11 15.85 -17.37
N ASN A 24 -9.74 15.92 -18.65
CA ASN A 24 -8.52 16.60 -19.06
C ASN A 24 -8.88 17.80 -19.94
N SER A 25 -8.84 18.99 -19.34
CA SER A 25 -9.14 20.26 -20.01
C SER A 25 -8.20 20.56 -21.19
N SER A 26 -6.95 20.07 -21.14
CA SER A 26 -5.95 20.30 -22.20
C SER A 26 -6.31 19.56 -23.49
N ILE A 27 -6.99 18.41 -23.38
CA ILE A 27 -7.37 17.54 -24.50
C ILE A 27 -8.89 17.65 -24.76
N LYS A 28 -9.61 18.48 -23.99
CA LYS A 28 -11.08 18.63 -24.02
C LYS A 28 -11.84 17.29 -23.96
N ARG A 29 -11.29 16.31 -23.26
CA ARG A 29 -11.87 14.98 -23.13
C ARG A 29 -12.31 14.75 -21.70
N GLN A 30 -13.51 14.22 -21.54
CA GLN A 30 -14.07 13.80 -20.27
C GLN A 30 -14.53 12.35 -20.39
N LEU A 31 -14.33 11.58 -19.33
CA LEU A 31 -14.83 10.23 -19.23
C LEU A 31 -16.30 10.26 -18.80
N SER A 32 -17.14 9.39 -19.38
CA SER A 32 -18.54 9.28 -18.99
C SER A 32 -18.65 8.63 -17.61
N ASN A 33 -19.73 8.92 -16.87
CA ASN A 33 -19.95 8.32 -15.55
C ASN A 33 -20.08 6.78 -15.61
N GLU A 34 -20.56 6.25 -16.73
CA GLU A 34 -20.69 4.81 -16.96
C GLU A 34 -19.32 4.14 -17.07
N ASP A 35 -18.41 4.72 -17.87
CA ASP A 35 -17.04 4.24 -18.00
C ASP A 35 -16.26 4.37 -16.68
N VAL A 36 -16.49 5.45 -15.92
CA VAL A 36 -15.92 5.65 -14.58
C VAL A 36 -16.31 4.49 -13.66
N ALA A 37 -17.58 4.10 -13.67
CA ALA A 37 -18.07 3.00 -12.84
C ALA A 37 -17.41 1.66 -13.20
N ILE A 38 -17.23 1.37 -14.50
CA ILE A 38 -16.54 0.17 -14.99
C ILE A 38 -15.09 0.15 -14.51
N VAL A 39 -14.37 1.27 -14.67
CA VAL A 39 -12.97 1.39 -14.23
C VAL A 39 -12.85 1.21 -12.72
N MET A 40 -13.76 1.80 -11.94
CA MET A 40 -13.79 1.65 -10.48
C MET A 40 -14.11 0.21 -10.05
N GLU A 41 -15.00 -0.48 -10.77
CA GLU A 41 -15.33 -1.88 -10.47
C GLU A 41 -14.11 -2.80 -10.69
N GLU A 42 -13.43 -2.67 -11.83
CA GLU A 42 -12.20 -3.41 -12.12
C GLU A 42 -11.09 -3.06 -11.11
N PHE A 43 -11.00 -1.80 -10.71
CA PHE A 43 -10.06 -1.35 -9.68
C PHE A 43 -10.34 -2.00 -8.32
N CYS A 44 -11.60 -2.08 -7.89
CA CYS A 44 -11.95 -2.77 -6.65
C CYS A 44 -11.73 -4.29 -6.77
N LYS A 45 -12.07 -4.93 -7.91
CA LYS A 45 -11.79 -6.37 -8.15
C LYS A 45 -10.30 -6.70 -8.05
N SER A 46 -9.42 -5.78 -8.44
CA SER A 46 -7.98 -5.97 -8.33
C SER A 46 -7.48 -6.05 -6.88
N GLY A 47 -8.30 -5.65 -5.90
CA GLY A 47 -7.98 -5.62 -4.47
C GLY A 47 -7.18 -4.39 -4.04
N HIS A 48 -7.13 -3.36 -4.88
CA HIS A 48 -6.45 -2.09 -4.60
C HIS A 48 -7.42 -0.98 -4.15
N GLY A 49 -8.73 -1.24 -4.20
CA GLY A 49 -9.77 -0.29 -3.82
C GLY A 49 -10.82 -0.93 -2.92
N GLU A 50 -11.14 -0.28 -1.82
CA GLU A 50 -12.25 -0.65 -0.93
C GLU A 50 -13.29 0.47 -0.93
N TRP A 51 -14.57 0.14 -1.05
CA TRP A 51 -15.63 1.14 -0.92
C TRP A 51 -15.88 1.41 0.57
N GLU A 52 -15.86 2.68 0.98
CA GLU A 52 -16.17 3.05 2.37
C GLU A 52 -17.69 3.09 2.59
N ASP A 53 -18.47 3.40 1.55
CA ASP A 53 -19.92 3.49 1.61
C ASP A 53 -20.58 2.34 0.84
N GLU A 54 -21.21 1.40 1.56
CA GLU A 54 -21.85 0.20 1.00
C GLU A 54 -23.09 0.51 0.13
N GLY A 55 -23.57 1.77 0.13
CA GLY A 55 -24.78 2.18 -0.60
C GLY A 55 -24.60 3.27 -1.66
N THR A 56 -23.66 4.20 -1.48
CA THR A 56 -23.54 5.38 -2.37
C THR A 56 -22.35 5.32 -3.31
N LYS A 57 -21.39 4.39 -3.12
CA LYS A 57 -20.18 4.26 -3.96
C LYS A 57 -19.55 5.62 -4.32
N THR A 58 -19.54 6.54 -3.35
CA THR A 58 -19.03 7.90 -3.54
C THR A 58 -17.56 8.01 -3.15
N ARG A 59 -17.15 7.24 -2.13
CA ARG A 59 -15.81 7.24 -1.57
C ARG A 59 -15.19 5.86 -1.64
N CYS A 60 -14.03 5.81 -2.28
CA CYS A 60 -13.19 4.61 -2.36
C CYS A 60 -11.87 4.88 -1.64
N ARG A 61 -11.49 3.96 -0.76
CA ARG A 61 -10.19 3.93 -0.13
C ARG A 61 -9.20 3.22 -1.04
N ILE A 62 -8.09 3.87 -1.32
CA ILE A 62 -7.03 3.33 -2.17
C ILE A 62 -5.98 2.64 -1.29
N LEU A 63 -5.72 1.38 -1.59
CA LEU A 63 -4.67 0.55 -1.01
C LEU A 63 -3.47 0.50 -1.96
N TRP A 64 -2.38 1.22 -1.63
CA TRP A 64 -1.18 1.25 -2.48
C TRP A 64 -0.43 -0.09 -2.48
N ARG A 65 -0.50 -0.82 -1.37
CA ARG A 65 -0.10 -2.22 -1.27
C ARG A 65 -1.25 -3.01 -0.68
N LYS A 66 -1.39 -4.27 -1.10
CA LYS A 66 -2.33 -5.18 -0.47
C LYS A 66 -1.91 -5.39 0.99
N PRO A 67 -2.86 -5.44 1.93
CA PRO A 67 -2.55 -5.65 3.33
C PRO A 67 -1.79 -6.97 3.56
N GLU A 68 -2.07 -8.00 2.76
CA GLU A 68 -1.37 -9.29 2.83
C GLU A 68 0.11 -9.14 2.46
N GLN A 69 0.42 -8.45 1.37
CA GLN A 69 1.81 -8.20 0.95
C GLN A 69 2.55 -7.35 1.97
N LEU A 70 1.88 -6.32 2.51
CA LEU A 70 2.45 -5.48 3.56
C LEU A 70 2.74 -6.29 4.82
N ALA A 71 1.84 -7.20 5.22
CA ALA A 71 2.05 -8.09 6.36
C ALA A 71 3.25 -9.02 6.13
N SER A 72 3.38 -9.62 4.94
CA SER A 72 4.55 -10.43 4.58
C SER A 72 5.85 -9.63 4.62
N ASP A 73 5.86 -8.42 4.06
CA ASP A 73 7.05 -7.54 4.09
C ASP A 73 7.46 -7.20 5.54
N ILE A 74 6.50 -6.92 6.41
CA ILE A 74 6.73 -6.63 7.83
C ILE A 74 7.27 -7.88 8.54
N TYR A 75 6.69 -9.05 8.24
CA TYR A 75 7.11 -10.32 8.81
C TYR A 75 8.56 -10.65 8.40
N ASP A 76 8.88 -10.56 7.11
CA ASP A 76 10.23 -10.79 6.59
C ASP A 76 11.26 -9.81 7.18
N TRP A 77 10.85 -8.56 7.37
CA TRP A 77 11.68 -7.55 8.04
C TRP A 77 11.94 -7.93 9.51
N ALA A 78 10.91 -8.38 10.22
CA ALA A 78 11.01 -8.77 11.61
C ALA A 78 11.89 -10.02 11.78
N GLU A 79 11.74 -11.02 10.92
CA GLU A 79 12.55 -12.25 10.94
C GLU A 79 14.04 -11.94 10.72
N LYS A 80 14.37 -11.09 9.74
CA LYS A 80 15.75 -10.65 9.49
C LYS A 80 16.34 -9.86 10.66
N LYS A 81 15.55 -8.99 11.28
CA LYS A 81 15.97 -8.20 12.46
C LYS A 81 16.18 -9.09 13.69
N MET A 82 15.28 -10.04 13.93
CA MET A 82 15.39 -11.04 15.01
C MET A 82 16.64 -11.91 14.83
N ALA A 83 16.89 -12.42 13.63
CA ALA A 83 18.07 -13.22 13.33
C ALA A 83 19.39 -12.44 13.52
N LEU A 84 19.41 -11.16 13.14
CA LEU A 84 20.55 -10.28 13.40
C LEU A 84 20.76 -10.07 14.90
N LEU A 85 19.70 -9.80 15.67
CA LEU A 85 19.80 -9.63 17.12
C LEU A 85 20.30 -10.90 17.83
N ASP A 86 19.87 -12.10 17.41
CA ASP A 86 20.36 -13.36 17.98
C ASP A 86 21.85 -13.60 17.66
N LEU A 87 22.30 -13.29 16.44
CA LEU A 87 23.72 -13.37 16.07
C LEU A 87 24.59 -12.40 16.87
N PHE A 88 24.12 -11.16 17.08
CA PHE A 88 24.84 -10.20 17.91
C PHE A 88 24.92 -10.67 19.37
N ALA A 89 23.81 -11.16 19.95
CA ALA A 89 23.76 -11.68 21.32
C ALA A 89 24.67 -12.90 21.53
N ARG A 90 24.71 -13.82 20.55
CA ARG A 90 25.63 -14.97 20.56
C ARG A 90 27.08 -14.53 20.46
N SER A 91 27.40 -13.53 19.63
CA SER A 91 28.78 -13.03 19.51
C SER A 91 29.28 -12.36 20.78
N THR A 92 28.44 -11.56 21.46
CA THR A 92 28.81 -10.92 22.74
C THR A 92 29.02 -11.95 23.84
N SER A 93 28.20 -13.02 23.86
CA SER A 93 28.36 -14.13 24.80
C SER A 93 29.66 -14.92 24.54
N CYS A 94 30.00 -15.19 23.27
CA CYS A 94 31.26 -15.83 22.90
C CYS A 94 32.51 -14.98 23.22
N ILE A 95 32.44 -13.65 23.07
CA ILE A 95 33.54 -12.75 23.40
C ILE A 95 33.75 -12.67 24.93
N GLN A 96 32.67 -12.60 25.72
CA GLN A 96 32.77 -12.63 27.18
C GLN A 96 33.28 -13.97 27.72
N ALA A 97 32.88 -15.10 27.13
CA ALA A 97 33.38 -16.42 27.53
C ALA A 97 34.89 -16.58 27.27
N LYS A 98 35.42 -15.99 26.19
CA LYS A 98 36.86 -16.05 25.86
C LYS A 98 37.72 -15.12 26.73
N MET A 99 37.16 -14.03 27.25
CA MET A 99 37.87 -13.08 28.11
C MET A 99 37.99 -13.56 29.57
N LEU A 100 37.18 -14.53 29.99
CA LEU A 100 37.21 -15.12 31.35
C LEU A 100 38.14 -16.35 31.50
N THR A 101 38.82 -16.78 30.43
CA THR A 101 39.68 -17.97 30.42
C THR A 101 41.18 -17.63 30.34
N VAL A 102 41.58 -16.44 30.81
CA VAL A 102 43.00 -16.01 30.89
C VAL A 102 43.32 -15.62 32.31
#